data_AF-A0AAX1MLI8-F1
#
_entry.id   AF-A0AAX1MLI8-F1
#
_cell.length_a   1.000
_cell.length_b   1.000
_cell.length_c   1.000
_cell.angle_alpha   90.00
_cell.angle_beta   90.00
_cell.angle_gamma   90.00
#
_symmetry.space_group_name_H-M   'P 1'
#
loop_
_entity.id
_entity.type
_entity.pdbx_description
1 polymer ?
#
loop_
_entity_poly.entity_id
_entity_poly.type
_entity_poly.pdbx_seq_one_letter_code
_entity_poly.pdbx_strand_id
1 'polypeptide(L)'
;MESQLVDFHGSILIGLLVIGLMLLLCIYIYNLLFIKKNSKELSEKIYGIEEYLDEVGISFEKVLQLNFIFSTMWFSYFISYKRNKKMPYFAKRGEKSPSLYPNLYQDNVIYLCEKFKKQIIINEVLSLFTFIFGIAFFFYESIADFLIYLGF
;
A
#
# COMPACT_ATOMS: atom_id res chain seq x y z
N MET A 1 11.57 32.49 24.96
CA MET A 1 10.25 31.84 24.91
C MET A 1 9.85 31.55 23.46
N GLU A 2 9.81 32.55 22.56
CA GLU A 2 9.52 32.31 21.12
C GLU A 2 10.50 31.35 20.44
N SER A 3 11.82 31.49 20.65
CA SER A 3 12.81 30.55 20.06
C SER A 3 12.56 29.09 20.47
N GLN A 4 12.19 28.84 21.73
CA GLN A 4 11.92 27.49 22.22
C GLN A 4 10.62 26.91 21.64
N LEU A 5 9.61 27.76 21.39
CA LEU A 5 8.39 27.34 20.69
C LEU A 5 8.68 26.98 19.23
N VAL A 6 9.49 27.78 18.52
CA VAL A 6 9.90 27.51 17.14
C VAL A 6 10.69 26.19 17.06
N ASP A 7 11.59 25.94 18.00
CA ASP A 7 12.37 24.70 18.09
C ASP A 7 11.47 23.47 18.35
N PHE A 8 10.42 23.61 19.17
CA PHE A 8 9.46 22.53 19.43
C PHE A 8 8.61 22.20 18.20
N HIS A 9 8.05 23.20 17.52
CA HIS A 9 7.29 23.02 16.28
C HIS A 9 8.14 22.33 15.20
N GLY A 10 9.39 22.79 15.04
CA GLY A 10 10.36 22.17 14.14
C GLY A 10 10.65 20.72 14.50
N SER A 11 10.76 20.41 15.80
CA SER A 11 10.97 19.04 16.29
C SER A 11 9.78 18.13 15.98
N ILE A 12 8.54 18.60 16.14
CA ILE A 12 7.33 17.86 15.76
C ILE A 12 7.28 17.62 14.25
N LEU A 13 7.57 18.64 13.44
CA LEU A 13 7.62 18.52 11.97
C LEU A 13 8.64 17.46 11.54
N ILE A 14 9.87 17.53 12.06
CA ILE A 14 10.94 16.57 11.74
C ILE A 14 10.55 15.17 12.23
N GLY A 15 9.98 15.05 13.43
CA GLY A 15 9.51 13.77 13.97
C GLY A 15 8.48 13.10 13.07
N LEU A 16 7.46 13.85 12.65
CA LEU A 16 6.43 13.37 11.71
C LEU A 16 7.04 12.95 10.36
N LEU A 17 7.98 13.75 9.83
CA LEU A 17 8.67 13.43 8.58
C LEU A 17 9.48 12.12 8.69
N VAL A 18 10.29 11.98 9.73
CA VAL A 18 11.13 10.79 9.94
C VAL A 18 10.27 9.54 10.10
N ILE A 19 9.20 9.60 10.91
CA ILE A 19 8.29 8.47 11.08
C ILE A 19 7.59 8.13 9.76
N GLY A 20 7.11 9.14 9.01
CA GLY A 20 6.48 8.93 7.70
C GLY A 20 7.40 8.24 6.70
N LEU A 21 8.66 8.69 6.60
CA LEU A 21 9.67 8.08 5.73
C LEU A 21 10.02 6.66 6.17
N MET A 22 10.13 6.40 7.47
CA MET A 22 10.36 5.05 8.00
C MET A 22 9.20 4.11 7.66
N LEU A 23 7.95 4.56 7.78
CA LEU A 23 6.77 3.77 7.39
C LEU A 23 6.78 3.45 5.89
N LEU A 24 7.08 4.42 5.03
CA LEU A 24 7.21 4.21 3.59
C LEU A 24 8.30 3.18 3.25
N LEU A 25 9.46 3.27 3.92
CA LEU A 25 10.55 2.31 3.75
C LEU A 25 10.14 0.91 4.21
N CYS A 26 9.45 0.80 5.35
CA CYS A 26 8.92 -0.46 5.85
C CYS A 26 7.94 -1.10 4.86
N ILE A 27 6.99 -0.33 4.31
CA ILE A 27 6.04 -0.81 3.28
C ILE A 27 6.79 -1.29 2.05
N TYR A 28 7.76 -0.50 1.57
CA TYR A 28 8.55 -0.86 0.40
C TYR A 28 9.30 -2.18 0.59
N ILE A 29 10.06 -2.32 1.70
CA ILE A 29 10.82 -3.55 1.99
C ILE A 29 9.89 -4.74 2.16
N TYR A 30 8.77 -4.55 2.89
CA TYR A 30 7.80 -5.61 3.13
C TYR A 30 7.21 -6.14 1.81
N ASN A 31 6.82 -5.25 0.90
CA ASN A 31 6.30 -5.64 -0.41
C ASN A 31 7.39 -6.21 -1.31
N LEU A 32 8.59 -5.63 -1.33
CA LEU A 32 9.72 -6.13 -2.12
C LEU A 32 10.05 -7.58 -1.78
N LEU A 33 10.16 -7.90 -0.49
CA LEU A 33 10.44 -9.26 -0.03
C LEU A 33 9.30 -10.22 -0.38
N PHE A 34 8.06 -9.78 -0.22
CA PHE A 34 6.89 -10.58 -0.59
C PHE A 34 6.87 -10.89 -2.10
N ILE A 35 7.10 -9.89 -2.95
CA ILE A 35 7.10 -10.05 -4.41
C ILE A 35 8.24 -10.98 -4.82
N LYS A 36 9.45 -10.80 -4.27
CA LYS A 36 10.60 -11.68 -4.53
C LYS A 36 10.30 -13.14 -4.19
N LYS A 37 9.62 -13.38 -3.06
CA LYS A 37 9.31 -14.74 -2.60
C LYS A 37 8.23 -15.44 -3.45
N ASN A 38 7.33 -14.67 -4.06
CA ASN A 38 6.16 -15.19 -4.78
C ASN A 38 6.16 -14.75 -6.26
N SER A 39 7.32 -14.44 -6.81
CA SER A 39 7.50 -13.81 -8.11
C SER A 39 6.87 -14.61 -9.24
N LYS A 40 7.17 -15.91 -9.34
CA LYS A 40 6.60 -16.80 -10.35
C LYS A 40 5.07 -16.79 -10.36
N GLU A 41 4.48 -16.96 -9.18
CA GLU A 41 3.03 -17.02 -9.03
C GLU A 41 2.33 -15.69 -9.31
N LEU A 42 2.90 -14.58 -8.81
CA LEU A 42 2.40 -13.25 -9.11
C LEU A 42 2.53 -12.94 -10.62
N SER A 43 3.62 -13.39 -11.24
CA SER A 43 3.86 -13.21 -12.68
C SER A 43 2.80 -13.94 -13.51
N GLU A 44 2.55 -15.21 -13.19
CA GLU A 44 1.53 -16.01 -13.85
C GLU A 44 0.13 -15.41 -13.64
N LYS A 45 -0.27 -15.11 -12.40
CA LYS A 45 -1.66 -14.69 -12.11
C LYS A 45 -1.99 -13.25 -12.48
N ILE A 46 -1.01 -12.34 -12.48
CA ILE A 46 -1.22 -10.92 -12.82
C ILE A 46 -0.95 -10.66 -14.31
N TYR A 47 0.14 -11.22 -14.83
CA TYR A 47 0.64 -10.91 -16.17
C TYR A 47 0.48 -12.06 -17.18
N GLY A 48 0.22 -13.29 -16.73
CA GLY A 48 0.06 -14.45 -17.61
C GLY A 48 1.37 -15.01 -18.16
N ILE A 49 2.51 -14.57 -17.61
CA ILE A 49 3.86 -14.95 -18.05
C ILE A 49 4.59 -15.44 -16.80
N GLU A 50 5.04 -16.71 -16.74
CA GLU A 50 5.57 -17.30 -15.51
C GLU A 50 6.81 -16.59 -14.95
N GLU A 51 7.69 -16.06 -15.81
CA GLU A 51 9.01 -15.55 -15.37
C GLU A 51 9.13 -14.02 -15.46
N TYR A 52 8.03 -13.30 -15.66
CA TYR A 52 8.06 -11.84 -15.90
C TYR A 52 8.66 -11.01 -14.75
N LEU A 53 8.42 -11.40 -13.49
CA LEU A 53 9.01 -10.72 -12.33
C LEU A 53 10.40 -11.25 -11.96
N ASP A 54 10.79 -12.42 -12.46
CA ASP A 54 12.10 -13.03 -12.22
C ASP A 54 13.15 -12.53 -13.23
N GLU A 55 12.80 -12.47 -14.52
CA GLU A 55 13.71 -12.06 -15.61
C GLU A 55 13.98 -10.55 -15.65
N VAL A 56 12.94 -9.73 -15.45
CA VAL A 56 13.03 -8.26 -15.60
C VAL A 56 13.62 -7.60 -14.35
N GLY A 57 13.72 -8.34 -13.25
CA GLY A 57 14.06 -7.82 -11.94
C GLY A 57 12.90 -7.00 -11.33
N ILE A 58 12.89 -6.92 -10.01
CA ILE A 58 11.88 -6.17 -9.25
C ILE A 58 12.43 -4.76 -9.01
N SER A 59 12.05 -3.83 -9.90
CA SER A 59 12.36 -2.41 -9.76
C SER A 59 11.47 -1.74 -8.72
N PHE A 60 11.91 -0.57 -8.23
CA PHE A 60 11.11 0.26 -7.33
C PHE A 60 9.71 0.55 -7.89
N GLU A 61 9.62 0.91 -9.16
CA GLU A 61 8.36 1.19 -9.85
C GLU A 61 7.44 -0.04 -9.85
N LYS A 62 7.97 -1.24 -10.12
CA LYS A 62 7.17 -2.48 -10.07
C LYS A 62 6.62 -2.75 -8.68
N VAL A 63 7.41 -2.51 -7.62
CA VAL A 63 6.91 -2.65 -6.24
C VAL A 63 5.75 -1.71 -5.98
N LEU A 64 5.84 -0.44 -6.42
CA LEU A 64 4.76 0.53 -6.28
C LEU A 64 3.50 0.14 -7.08
N GLN A 65 3.67 -0.31 -8.33
CA GLN A 65 2.56 -0.77 -9.16
C GLN A 65 1.85 -1.95 -8.51
N LEU A 66 2.59 -2.95 -8.04
CA LEU A 66 2.03 -4.12 -7.36
C LEU A 66 1.38 -3.74 -6.02
N ASN A 67 1.93 -2.77 -5.30
CA ASN A 67 1.31 -2.23 -4.09
C ASN A 67 -0.09 -1.66 -4.40
N PHE A 68 -0.22 -0.87 -5.47
CA PHE A 68 -1.52 -0.36 -5.92
C PHE A 68 -2.49 -1.49 -6.33
N ILE A 69 -1.99 -2.55 -6.96
CA ILE A 69 -2.80 -3.74 -7.26
C ILE A 69 -3.31 -4.39 -5.97
N PHE A 70 -2.45 -4.58 -4.96
CA PHE A 70 -2.87 -5.15 -3.68
C PHE A 70 -4.00 -4.33 -3.04
N SER A 71 -3.92 -2.99 -3.09
CA SER A 71 -4.98 -2.10 -2.62
C SER A 71 -6.27 -2.23 -3.43
N THR A 72 -6.20 -2.25 -4.76
CA THR A 72 -7.40 -2.44 -5.59
C THR A 72 -8.05 -3.80 -5.36
N MET A 73 -7.26 -4.86 -5.21
CA MET A 73 -7.74 -6.18 -4.80
C MET A 73 -8.40 -6.14 -3.42
N TRP A 74 -7.82 -5.40 -2.46
CA TRP A 74 -8.41 -5.22 -1.14
C TRP A 74 -9.83 -4.66 -1.19
N PHE A 75 -9.99 -3.49 -1.83
CA PHE A 75 -11.29 -2.83 -1.96
C PHE A 75 -12.29 -3.66 -2.75
N SER A 76 -11.83 -4.38 -3.77
CA SER A 76 -12.71 -5.16 -4.63
C SER A 76 -13.17 -6.45 -3.96
N TYR A 77 -12.29 -7.18 -3.30
CA TYR A 77 -12.62 -8.47 -2.69
C TYR A 77 -13.15 -8.31 -1.25
N PHE A 78 -12.40 -7.69 -0.35
CA PHE A 78 -12.73 -7.68 1.08
C PHE A 78 -13.83 -6.68 1.42
N ILE A 79 -13.88 -5.53 0.75
CA ILE A 79 -14.90 -4.50 1.01
C ILE A 79 -16.14 -4.72 0.14
N SER A 80 -15.97 -4.87 -1.18
CA SER A 80 -17.10 -4.87 -2.12
C SER A 80 -17.68 -6.26 -2.37
N TYR A 81 -16.88 -7.24 -2.78
CA TYR A 81 -17.36 -8.55 -3.21
C TYR A 81 -18.02 -9.34 -2.07
N LYS A 82 -17.44 -9.29 -0.86
CA LYS A 82 -18.05 -9.96 0.29
C LYS A 82 -19.44 -9.42 0.66
N ARG A 83 -19.68 -8.12 0.47
CA ARG A 83 -20.95 -7.47 0.82
C ARG A 83 -21.98 -7.53 -0.31
N ASN A 84 -21.52 -7.27 -1.53
CA ASN A 84 -22.40 -6.99 -2.67
C ASN A 84 -22.32 -8.04 -3.78
N LYS A 85 -21.45 -9.06 -3.64
CA LYS A 85 -21.12 -10.07 -4.69
C LYS A 85 -20.72 -9.45 -6.03
N LYS A 86 -20.20 -8.23 -5.99
CA LYS A 86 -19.67 -7.47 -7.13
C LYS A 86 -18.20 -7.15 -6.87
N MET A 87 -17.36 -7.42 -7.86
CA MET A 87 -15.94 -7.14 -7.81
C MET A 87 -15.64 -5.96 -8.75
N PRO A 88 -15.66 -4.71 -8.25
CA PRO A 88 -15.33 -3.56 -9.07
C PRO A 88 -13.89 -3.67 -9.58
N TYR A 89 -13.56 -2.96 -10.66
CA TYR A 89 -12.21 -2.88 -11.24
C TYR A 89 -11.66 -4.14 -11.92
N PHE A 90 -12.26 -5.32 -11.73
CA PHE A 90 -11.80 -6.57 -12.32
C PHE A 90 -12.85 -7.20 -13.24
N ALA A 91 -12.42 -7.51 -14.46
CA ALA A 91 -13.25 -8.14 -15.48
C ALA A 91 -13.42 -9.65 -15.22
N LYS A 92 -14.53 -10.23 -15.68
CA LYS A 92 -14.68 -11.70 -15.72
C LYS A 92 -13.87 -12.28 -16.88
N ARG A 93 -13.56 -13.58 -16.84
CA ARG A 93 -12.97 -14.26 -18.00
C ARG A 93 -13.88 -14.11 -19.22
N GLY A 94 -13.28 -13.80 -20.36
CA GLY A 94 -14.00 -13.53 -21.61
C GLY A 94 -14.42 -12.09 -21.80
N GLU A 95 -14.33 -11.24 -20.76
CA GLU A 95 -14.44 -9.78 -20.90
C GLU A 95 -13.05 -9.17 -21.15
N LYS A 96 -13.01 -7.98 -21.76
CA LYS A 96 -11.75 -7.29 -22.04
C LYS A 96 -11.11 -6.84 -20.72
N SER A 97 -9.97 -7.45 -20.37
CA SER A 97 -9.16 -7.06 -19.22
C SER A 97 -8.52 -5.68 -19.40
N PRO A 98 -8.30 -4.90 -18.33
CA PRO A 98 -7.44 -3.72 -18.37
C PRO A 98 -6.06 -4.07 -18.93
N SER A 99 -5.52 -3.25 -19.84
CA SER A 99 -4.28 -3.54 -20.55
C SER A 99 -3.05 -3.65 -19.64
N LEU A 100 -3.08 -3.03 -18.45
CA LEU A 100 -1.96 -3.03 -17.53
C LEU A 100 -1.73 -4.41 -16.88
N TYR A 101 -2.79 -5.20 -16.66
CA TYR A 101 -2.74 -6.47 -15.92
C TYR A 101 -3.57 -7.53 -16.66
N PRO A 102 -3.03 -8.06 -17.77
CA PRO A 102 -3.81 -8.80 -18.75
C PRO A 102 -4.41 -10.10 -18.21
N ASN A 103 -3.84 -10.69 -17.15
CA ASN A 103 -4.34 -11.93 -16.55
C ASN A 103 -5.08 -11.72 -15.21
N LEU A 104 -5.23 -10.48 -14.73
CA LEU A 104 -5.82 -10.21 -13.41
C LEU A 104 -7.36 -10.16 -13.46
N TYR A 105 -7.97 -11.29 -13.79
CA TYR A 105 -9.42 -11.50 -13.78
C TYR A 105 -9.96 -11.79 -12.37
N GLN A 106 -11.29 -11.70 -12.20
CA GLN A 106 -11.94 -11.91 -10.90
C GLN A 106 -11.57 -13.22 -10.20
N ASP A 107 -11.43 -14.33 -10.93
CA ASP A 107 -11.03 -15.63 -10.38
C ASP A 107 -9.59 -15.61 -9.84
N ASN A 108 -8.66 -15.01 -10.59
CA ASN A 108 -7.28 -14.81 -10.14
C ASN A 108 -7.20 -13.86 -8.95
N VAL A 109 -8.02 -12.80 -8.92
CA VAL A 109 -8.10 -11.90 -7.76
C VAL A 109 -8.61 -12.64 -6.52
N ILE A 110 -9.68 -13.42 -6.64
CA ILE A 110 -10.19 -14.23 -5.52
C ILE A 110 -9.10 -15.15 -4.99
N TYR A 111 -8.42 -15.88 -5.89
CA TYR A 111 -7.33 -16.77 -5.54
C TYR A 111 -6.19 -16.05 -4.79
N LEU A 112 -5.69 -14.95 -5.35
CA LEU A 112 -4.62 -14.15 -4.74
C LEU A 112 -5.03 -13.58 -3.39
N CYS A 113 -6.28 -13.09 -3.27
CA CYS A 113 -6.82 -12.59 -2.01
C CYS A 113 -6.97 -13.66 -0.94
N GLU A 114 -7.34 -14.89 -1.30
CA GLU A 114 -7.45 -16.00 -0.34
C GLU A 114 -6.08 -16.48 0.11
N LYS A 115 -5.15 -16.67 -0.84
CA LYS A 115 -3.80 -17.15 -0.57
C LYS A 115 -2.95 -16.12 0.21
N PHE A 116 -3.00 -14.86 -0.21
CA PHE A 116 -2.16 -13.78 0.33
C PHE A 116 -2.93 -12.82 1.23
N LYS A 117 -4.07 -13.26 1.79
CA LYS A 117 -4.93 -12.47 2.68
C LYS A 117 -4.15 -11.68 3.72
N LYS A 118 -3.22 -12.33 4.44
CA LYS A 118 -2.44 -11.71 5.51
C LYS A 118 -1.54 -10.58 4.98
N GLN A 119 -0.88 -10.80 3.85
CA GLN A 119 -0.02 -9.79 3.20
C GLN A 119 -0.84 -8.56 2.84
N ILE A 120 -1.98 -8.75 2.16
CA ILE A 120 -2.83 -7.66 1.70
C ILE A 120 -3.38 -6.87 2.89
N ILE A 121 -3.85 -7.54 3.95
CA ILE A 121 -4.33 -6.85 5.17
C ILE A 121 -3.22 -6.01 5.79
N ILE A 122 -2.03 -6.59 6.01
CA ILE A 122 -0.93 -5.86 6.65
C ILE A 122 -0.50 -4.68 5.79
N ASN A 123 -0.43 -4.86 4.47
CA ASN A 123 -0.11 -3.79 3.55
C ASN A 123 -1.10 -2.62 3.64
N GLU A 124 -2.41 -2.90 3.64
CA GLU A 124 -3.43 -1.85 3.74
C GLU A 124 -3.43 -1.14 5.10
N VAL A 125 -3.18 -1.89 6.18
CA VAL A 125 -3.04 -1.30 7.51
C VAL A 125 -1.83 -0.36 7.55
N LEU A 126 -0.68 -0.78 7.02
CA LEU A 126 0.50 0.06 6.94
C LEU A 126 0.26 1.30 6.06
N SER A 127 -0.36 1.13 4.89
CA SER A 127 -0.74 2.23 3.99
C SER A 127 -1.67 3.23 4.68
N LEU A 128 -2.63 2.76 5.49
CA LEU A 128 -3.51 3.62 6.29
C LEU A 128 -2.72 4.41 7.34
N PHE A 129 -1.79 3.78 8.05
CA PHE A 129 -0.91 4.50 8.98
C PHE A 129 -0.07 5.55 8.26
N THR A 130 0.55 5.20 7.13
CA THR A 130 1.28 6.17 6.30
C THR A 130 0.41 7.34 5.88
N PHE A 131 -0.84 7.08 5.48
CA PHE A 131 -1.78 8.13 5.11
C PHE A 131 -2.13 9.04 6.29
N ILE A 132 -2.37 8.47 7.49
CA ILE A 132 -2.62 9.24 8.72
C ILE A 132 -1.42 10.14 9.05
N PHE A 133 -0.19 9.61 8.97
CA PHE A 133 1.03 10.41 9.19
C PHE A 133 1.22 11.49 8.12
N GLY A 134 0.86 11.18 6.86
CA GLY A 134 0.85 12.17 5.79
C GLY A 134 -0.12 13.32 6.06
N ILE A 135 -1.32 13.03 6.59
CA ILE A 135 -2.26 14.08 7.02
C ILE A 135 -1.68 14.84 8.21
N ALA A 136 -1.19 14.14 9.24
CA ALA A 136 -0.63 14.75 10.44
C ALA A 136 0.51 15.73 10.11
N PHE A 137 1.33 15.42 9.11
CA PHE A 137 2.38 16.31 8.62
C PHE A 137 1.86 17.69 8.19
N PHE A 138 0.69 17.77 7.54
CA PHE A 138 0.07 19.04 7.16
C PHE A 138 -0.53 19.82 8.34
N PHE A 139 -0.81 19.15 9.44
CA PHE A 139 -1.36 19.74 10.67
C PHE A 139 -0.32 19.81 11.81
N TYR A 140 0.97 19.77 11.48
CA TYR A 140 2.05 19.67 12.48
C TYR A 140 2.02 20.82 13.50
N GLU A 141 1.67 22.04 13.09
CA GLU A 141 1.54 23.20 13.98
C GLU A 141 0.42 23.00 15.00
N SER A 142 -0.77 22.61 14.54
CA SER A 142 -1.90 22.33 15.43
C SER A 142 -1.62 21.16 16.39
N ILE A 143 -0.84 20.17 15.95
CA ILE A 143 -0.39 19.08 16.81
C ILE A 143 0.62 19.58 17.85
N ALA A 144 1.56 20.43 17.44
CA ALA A 144 2.54 21.01 18.35
C ALA A 144 1.86 21.89 19.43
N ASP A 145 0.95 22.77 19.03
CA ASP A 145 0.16 23.59 19.97
C ASP A 145 -0.65 22.74 20.94
N PHE A 146 -1.26 21.65 20.46
CA PHE A 146 -2.00 20.72 21.31
C PHE A 146 -1.10 20.03 22.34
N LEU A 147 0.12 19.63 21.96
CA LEU A 147 1.08 19.03 22.87
C LEU A 147 1.57 20.03 23.94
N ILE A 148 1.84 21.28 23.54
CA ILE A 148 2.20 22.37 24.45
C ILE A 148 1.06 22.60 25.46
N TYR A 149 -0.19 22.62 25.00
CA TYR A 149 -1.37 22.76 25.87
C TYR A 149 -1.48 21.62 26.89
N LEU A 150 -1.06 20.40 26.53
CA LEU A 150 -1.00 19.26 27.45
C LEU A 150 0.18 19.32 28.44
N GLY A 151 1.06 20.32 28.33
CA GLY A 151 2.20 20.53 29.22
C GLY A 151 3.49 19.81 28.79
N PHE A 152 3.61 19.45 27.51
CA PHE A 152 4.84 18.91 26.91
C PHE A 152 5.69 20.00 26.26
#